data_AF-A0A960VBN7-F1
#
_entry.id   AF-A0A960VBN7-F1
#
_cell.length_a   1.000
_cell.length_b   1.000
_cell.length_c   1.000
_cell.angle_alpha   90.00
_cell.angle_beta   90.00
_cell.angle_gamma   90.00
#
_symmetry.space_group_name_H-M   'P 1'
#
loop_
_entity.id
_entity.type
_entity.pdbx_description
1 polymer ?
#
loop_
_entity_poly.entity_id
_entity_poly.type
_entity_poly.pdbx_seq_one_letter_code
_entity_poly.pdbx_strand_id
1 'polypeptide(L)' 'IIWRANPSNPINKWYQVECDGQFKFSNWNIYWIGLDVSLVPEVCKYLNDLDVDFYE' A
#
# COMPACT_ATOMS: atom_id res chain seq x y z
N ILE A 1 0.65 -6.84 8.87
CA ILE A 1 0.64 -5.35 8.85
C ILE A 1 0.32 -4.90 7.43
N ILE A 2 -0.51 -3.87 7.24
CA ILE A 2 -0.90 -3.32 5.93
C ILE A 2 -0.78 -1.79 5.96
N TRP A 3 -0.32 -1.17 4.88
CA TRP A 3 -0.25 0.28 4.75
C TRP A 3 -0.27 0.74 3.29
N ARG A 4 -0.51 2.04 3.09
CA ARG A 4 -0.43 2.70 1.78
C ARG A 4 0.52 3.90 1.83
N ALA A 5 1.11 4.24 0.70
CA ALA A 5 1.95 5.44 0.56
C ALA A 5 1.74 6.09 -0.80
N ASN A 6 1.82 7.42 -0.86
CA ASN A 6 1.77 8.15 -2.13
C ASN A 6 2.91 7.66 -3.05
N PRO A 7 2.68 7.41 -4.35
CA PRO A 7 3.70 6.95 -5.28
C PRO A 7 4.96 7.84 -5.36
N SER A 8 4.83 9.15 -5.11
CA SER A 8 5.96 10.10 -5.11
C SER A 8 6.80 10.08 -3.84
N ASN A 9 6.35 9.39 -2.78
CA ASN A 9 7.04 9.39 -1.50
C ASN A 9 8.42 8.70 -1.60
N PRO A 10 9.54 9.39 -1.29
CA PRO A 10 10.88 8.82 -1.44
C PRO A 10 11.12 7.57 -0.58
N ILE A 11 10.40 7.42 0.54
CA ILE A 11 10.51 6.24 1.42
C ILE A 11 10.01 4.94 0.77
N ASN A 12 9.27 5.03 -0.35
CA ASN A 12 8.76 3.87 -1.08
C ASN A 12 9.86 2.85 -1.45
N LYS A 13 11.10 3.30 -1.65
CA LYS A 13 12.26 2.42 -1.89
C LYS A 13 12.56 1.53 -0.70
N TRP A 14 12.42 2.06 0.51
CA TRP A 14 12.62 1.30 1.74
C TRP A 14 11.46 0.31 1.96
N TYR A 15 10.20 0.75 1.80
CA TYR A 15 9.05 -0.14 1.90
C TYR A 15 9.12 -1.33 0.94
N GLN A 16 9.63 -1.13 -0.28
CA GLN A 16 9.83 -2.19 -1.27
C GLN A 16 10.77 -3.31 -0.80
N VAL A 17 11.74 -2.99 0.06
CA VAL A 17 12.70 -3.95 0.59
C VAL A 17 12.15 -4.67 1.81
N GLU A 18 11.39 -3.97 2.64
CA GLU A 18 10.90 -4.49 3.92
C GLU A 18 9.56 -5.22 3.84
N CYS A 19 8.79 -5.04 2.77
CA CYS A 19 7.49 -5.69 2.62
C CYS A 19 7.61 -7.13 2.10
N ASP A 20 6.65 -7.99 2.48
CA ASP A 20 6.49 -9.31 1.87
C ASP A 20 5.81 -9.23 0.49
N GLY A 21 5.08 -8.15 0.24
CA GLY A 21 4.46 -7.89 -1.05
C GLY A 21 3.92 -6.47 -1.18
N GLN A 22 3.69 -6.09 -2.43
CA GLN A 22 3.16 -4.79 -2.79
C GLN A 22 2.22 -4.86 -3.99
N PHE A 23 1.33 -3.87 -4.09
CA PHE A 23 0.54 -3.59 -5.27
C PHE A 23 0.55 -2.08 -5.55
N LYS A 24 0.67 -1.70 -6.83
CA LYS A 24 0.80 -0.29 -7.23
C LYS A 24 -0.43 0.14 -8.01
N PHE A 25 -1.15 1.13 -7.48
CA PHE A 25 -2.18 1.87 -8.19
C PHE A 25 -1.62 3.21 -8.68
N SER A 26 -2.42 3.96 -9.43
CA SER A 26 -2.05 5.32 -9.86
C SER A 26 -1.90 6.29 -8.69
N ASN A 27 -2.70 6.09 -7.63
CA ASN A 27 -2.83 7.05 -6.52
C ASN A 27 -2.10 6.58 -5.25
N TRP A 28 -1.91 5.28 -5.09
CA TRP A 28 -1.36 4.66 -3.88
C TRP A 28 -0.50 3.44 -4.21
N ASN A 29 0.65 3.34 -3.56
CA ASN A 29 1.35 2.08 -3.40
C ASN A 29 0.85 1.41 -2.12
N ILE A 30 0.46 0.15 -2.20
CA ILE A 30 -0.04 -0.65 -1.09
C ILE A 30 0.99 -1.72 -0.76
N TYR A 31 1.27 -1.91 0.53
CA TYR A 31 2.29 -2.81 1.03
C TYR A 31 1.75 -3.64 2.19
N TRP A 32 2.32 -4.83 2.37
CA TRP A 32 1.98 -5.70 3.49
C TRP A 32 3.16 -6.55 3.97
N ILE A 33 3.04 -7.02 5.22
CA ILE A 33 3.89 -8.04 5.85
C ILE A 33 2.96 -9.05 6.55
N GLY A 34 3.15 -10.33 6.28
CA GLY A 34 2.42 -11.45 6.88
C GLY A 34 0.94 -11.53 6.48
N LEU A 35 0.59 -11.13 5.25
CA LEU A 35 -0.79 -11.17 4.75
C LEU A 35 -1.06 -12.49 4.01
N ASP A 36 -2.18 -13.14 4.34
CA ASP A 36 -2.69 -14.27 3.56
C ASP A 36 -3.00 -13.82 2.12
N VAL A 37 -2.49 -14.55 1.14
CA VAL A 37 -2.64 -14.23 -0.28
C VAL A 37 -4.10 -14.13 -0.70
N SER A 38 -4.99 -14.90 -0.07
CA SER A 38 -6.43 -14.85 -0.34
C SER A 38 -7.09 -13.51 0.03
N LEU A 39 -6.49 -12.75 0.96
CA LEU A 39 -6.99 -11.45 1.43
C LEU A 39 -6.42 -10.27 0.63
N VAL A 40 -5.39 -10.48 -0.20
CA VAL A 40 -4.72 -9.41 -0.96
C VAL A 40 -5.69 -8.57 -1.78
N PRO A 41 -6.67 -9.13 -2.53
CA PRO A 41 -7.61 -8.32 -3.31
C PRO A 41 -8.47 -7.40 -2.45
N GLU A 42 -8.95 -7.88 -1.30
CA GLU A 42 -9.81 -7.12 -0.39
C GLU A 42 -9.03 -5.99 0.29
N VAL A 43 -7.81 -6.28 0.78
CA VAL A 43 -6.93 -5.28 1.39
C VAL A 43 -6.55 -4.19 0.39
N CYS A 44 -6.21 -4.58 -0.84
CA CYS A 44 -5.87 -3.62 -1.89
C CYS A 44 -7.04 -2.68 -2.19
N LYS A 45 -8.27 -3.23 -2.28
CA LYS A 45 -9.48 -2.43 -2.46
C LYS A 45 -9.70 -1.48 -1.29
N TYR A 46 -9.69 -2.01 -0.06
CA TYR A 46 -9.93 -1.23 1.16
C TYR A 46 -8.99 -0.02 1.25
N LEU A 47 -7.68 -0.24 1.15
CA LEU A 47 -6.69 0.83 1.30
C LEU A 47 -6.70 1.84 0.13
N ASN A 48 -7.01 1.39 -1.09
CA ASN A 48 -7.15 2.29 -2.23
C ASN A 48 -8.37 3.22 -2.09
N ASP A 49 -9.45 2.70 -1.51
CA ASP A 49 -10.75 3.40 -1.41
C ASP A 49 -10.86 4.29 -0.16
N LEU A 50 -9.90 4.23 0.78
CA LEU A 50 -9.86 5.15 1.93
C LEU A 50 -9.71 6.61 1.47
N ASP A 51 -10.46 7.51 2.10
CA ASP A 51 -10.33 8.95 1.87
C ASP A 51 -8.91 9.45 2.17
N VAL A 52 -8.50 10.52 1.51
CA VAL A 52 -7.20 11.16 1.76
C VAL A 52 -7.27 11.91 3.09
N ASP A 53 -6.32 11.63 4.00
CA ASP A 53 -6.28 12.28 5.31
C ASP A 53 -5.78 13.74 5.24
N PHE A 54 -4.90 14.03 4.29
CA PHE A 54 -4.29 15.35 4.08
C PHE A 54 -4.33 15.75 2.61
N TYR A 55 -5.00 16.85 2.33
CA TYR A 55 -4.96 17.50 1.03
C TYR A 55 -3.73 18.42 0.96
N GLU A 56 -3.07 18.48 -0.20
CA GLU A 56 -2.01 19.46 -0.48
C GLU A 56 -2.54 20.89 -0.56
#